data_AF-A0A2I1ELM2-F1
#
_entry.id   AF-A0A2I1ELM2-F1
#
_cell.length_a   1.000
_cell.length_b   1.000
_cell.length_c   1.000
_cell.angle_alpha   90.00
_cell.angle_beta   90.00
_cell.angle_gamma   90.00
#
_symmetry.space_group_name_H-M   'P 1'
#
loop_
_entity.id
_entity.type
_entity.pdbx_description
1 polymer ?
#
loop_
_entity_poly.entity_id
_entity_poly.type
_entity_poly.pdbx_seq_one_letter_code
_entity_poly.pdbx_strand_id
1 'polypeptide(L)'
;MEERKFYSKLCVARSLKSSVGKRCLNEFVPSGWDKLSYNLATILVKDKVVVAVNLRVLSNRCEISIAKDGVWLDEDHKYVNKIKETLANISKDAPMTFKQTHSREDMIDLSSTILNYCSKIIRNRSDKLRKSITENKDENYIKSFLEFVKTRINVDDIYNDEKIVSISTVCCEWDHALNLCLVSQILYVKQNTHLFSHMDLQLLDPVVMIQPILPWNDIVKEFVDQVEYGYLKEACLKDSMIKRNLKHIYGGINVELNCESSNEIYLHPILNVLTSVMNHEEKRIFIAVSKRTCFLCDLYIRFVRDKGYNIIFSGSQKFYKKLYNRWKLPDRYKEEFMSFAQLELDQIIGNEIKYELIYDSSDDEALSMEYDEKEFERFKNMPFIRL
;
A
#
# COMPACT_ATOMS: atom_id res chain seq x y z
N MET A 1 23.44 6.00 18.41
CA MET A 1 22.74 7.18 18.97
C MET A 1 21.90 7.89 17.91
N GLU A 2 22.45 8.19 16.73
CA GLU A 2 21.72 8.86 15.63
C GLU A 2 20.55 8.05 15.07
N GLU A 3 20.71 6.74 14.86
CA GLU A 3 19.62 5.88 14.37
C GLU A 3 18.45 5.81 15.35
N ARG A 4 18.74 5.67 16.65
CA ARG A 4 17.73 5.74 17.71
C ARG A 4 16.96 7.07 17.66
N LYS A 5 17.67 8.19 17.48
CA LYS A 5 17.06 9.51 17.36
C LYS A 5 16.19 9.63 16.11
N PHE A 6 16.62 9.10 14.96
CA PHE A 6 15.80 9.04 13.73
C PHE A 6 14.46 8.32 13.97
N TYR A 7 14.48 7.11 14.54
CA TYR A 7 13.24 6.37 14.79
C TYR A 7 12.36 7.03 15.84
N SER A 8 12.95 7.71 16.82
CA SER A 8 12.21 8.49 17.83
C SER A 8 11.50 9.68 17.18
N LYS A 9 12.18 10.44 16.30
CA LYS A 9 11.56 11.50 15.49
C LYS A 9 10.43 10.97 14.60
N LEU A 10 10.64 9.82 13.95
CA LEU A 10 9.59 9.17 13.16
C LEU A 10 8.35 8.81 14.01
N CYS A 11 8.56 8.34 15.24
CA CYS A 11 7.49 8.05 16.19
C CYS A 11 6.72 9.31 16.60
N VAL A 12 7.42 10.42 16.91
CA VAL A 12 6.79 11.71 17.23
C VAL A 12 6.01 12.26 16.04
N ALA A 13 6.64 12.32 14.85
CA ALA A 13 5.99 12.76 13.63
C ALA A 13 4.71 11.95 13.37
N ARG A 14 4.74 10.63 13.59
CA ARG A 14 3.57 9.76 13.42
C ARG A 14 2.52 9.95 14.51
N SER A 15 2.92 10.31 15.73
CA SER A 15 1.95 10.60 16.80
C SER A 15 1.13 11.84 16.47
N LEU A 16 1.78 12.89 15.95
CA LEU A 16 1.18 14.17 15.61
C LEU A 16 0.40 14.09 14.28
N LYS A 17 1.01 13.51 13.24
CA LYS A 17 0.42 13.45 11.90
C LYS A 17 0.42 12.05 11.32
N SER A 18 -0.75 11.63 10.81
CA SER A 18 -0.89 10.30 10.22
C SER A 18 -0.51 10.23 8.74
N SER A 19 -0.47 11.36 8.03
CA SER A 19 -0.15 11.40 6.59
C SER A 19 0.45 12.72 6.12
N VAL A 20 1.41 12.65 5.19
CA VAL A 20 2.25 13.76 4.72
C VAL A 20 2.28 13.79 3.19
N GLY A 21 2.35 14.98 2.59
CA GLY A 21 2.63 15.17 1.16
C GLY A 21 1.63 16.08 0.44
N LYS A 22 1.95 16.42 -0.80
CA LYS A 22 1.10 17.24 -1.71
C LYS A 22 0.53 16.39 -2.84
N ARG A 23 -0.53 16.88 -3.47
CA ARG A 23 -1.24 16.27 -4.62
C ARG A 23 -0.24 15.95 -5.75
N CYS A 24 -0.28 14.71 -6.24
CA CYS A 24 0.38 14.34 -7.49
C CYS A 24 -0.68 13.70 -8.40
N LEU A 25 -0.84 14.24 -9.61
CA LEU A 25 -1.92 13.89 -10.53
C LEU A 25 -1.55 12.79 -11.52
N ASN A 26 -0.29 12.34 -11.54
CA ASN A 26 0.20 11.44 -12.58
C ASN A 26 0.13 9.98 -12.09
N GLU A 27 -0.76 9.20 -12.68
CA GLU A 27 -0.85 7.75 -12.47
C GLU A 27 -0.05 7.05 -13.56
N PHE A 28 0.97 6.28 -13.17
CA PHE A 28 1.70 5.43 -14.11
C PHE A 28 0.79 4.28 -14.54
N VAL A 29 0.56 4.16 -15.85
CA VAL A 29 -0.21 3.04 -16.42
C VAL A 29 0.78 1.96 -16.86
N PRO A 30 0.90 0.84 -16.11
CA PRO A 30 1.84 -0.22 -16.46
C PRO A 30 1.42 -0.90 -17.77
N SER A 31 2.42 -1.25 -18.59
CA SER A 31 2.23 -1.96 -19.86
C SER A 31 3.20 -3.15 -19.96
N GLY A 32 2.90 -4.10 -20.87
CA GLY A 32 3.74 -5.27 -21.07
C GLY A 32 4.05 -6.05 -19.77
N TRP A 33 5.33 -6.27 -19.49
CA TRP A 33 5.80 -6.99 -18.31
C TRP A 33 5.54 -6.27 -16.99
N ASP A 34 5.55 -4.94 -16.99
CA ASP A 34 5.20 -4.15 -15.81
C ASP A 34 3.73 -4.39 -15.42
N LYS A 35 2.85 -4.58 -16.42
CA LYS A 35 1.44 -4.91 -16.18
C LYS A 35 1.28 -6.30 -15.60
N LEU A 36 2.09 -7.27 -16.03
CA LEU A 36 2.09 -8.60 -15.42
C LEU A 36 2.57 -8.55 -13.97
N SER A 37 3.69 -7.88 -13.70
CA SER A 37 4.20 -7.67 -12.34
C SER A 37 3.14 -7.01 -11.44
N TYR A 38 2.40 -6.04 -11.98
CA TYR A 38 1.26 -5.39 -11.30
C TYR A 38 0.16 -6.39 -10.96
N ASN A 39 -0.27 -7.19 -11.93
CA ASN A 39 -1.32 -8.19 -11.73
C ASN A 39 -0.90 -9.25 -10.70
N LEU A 40 0.37 -9.69 -10.72
CA LEU A 40 0.93 -10.60 -9.72
C LEU A 40 0.89 -9.98 -8.32
N ALA A 41 1.32 -8.73 -8.16
CA ALA A 41 1.24 -8.05 -6.87
C ALA A 41 -0.19 -7.98 -6.33
N THR A 42 -1.19 -7.82 -7.22
CA THR A 42 -2.61 -7.80 -6.87
C THR A 42 -3.17 -9.18 -6.47
N ILE A 43 -2.90 -10.25 -7.20
CA ILE A 43 -3.48 -11.57 -6.86
C ILE A 43 -2.84 -12.21 -5.63
N LEU A 44 -1.65 -11.75 -5.24
CA LEU A 44 -0.93 -12.24 -4.07
C LEU A 44 -1.37 -11.57 -2.77
N VAL A 45 -2.26 -10.56 -2.84
CA VAL A 45 -2.77 -9.87 -1.66
C VAL A 45 -3.69 -10.79 -0.87
N LYS A 46 -3.35 -11.00 0.39
CA LYS A 46 -4.22 -11.65 1.38
C LYS A 46 -4.53 -10.70 2.52
N ASP A 47 -5.81 -10.59 2.88
CA ASP A 47 -6.30 -9.68 3.93
C ASP A 47 -5.82 -8.22 3.79
N LYS A 48 -4.98 -7.78 4.73
CA LYS A 48 -4.46 -6.41 4.82
C LYS A 48 -2.97 -6.33 4.49
N VAL A 49 -2.37 -7.42 4.02
CA VAL A 49 -0.95 -7.50 3.68
C VAL A 49 -0.64 -6.63 2.46
N VAL A 50 0.45 -5.88 2.49
CA VAL A 50 1.05 -5.27 1.29
C VAL A 50 1.93 -6.31 0.62
N VAL A 51 1.88 -6.38 -0.71
CA VAL A 51 2.75 -7.22 -1.52
C VAL A 51 3.50 -6.32 -2.50
N ALA A 52 4.79 -6.59 -2.66
CA ALA A 52 5.61 -6.00 -3.70
C ALA A 52 6.17 -7.10 -4.59
N VAL A 53 6.21 -6.84 -5.89
CA VAL A 53 6.73 -7.76 -6.91
C VAL A 53 7.67 -7.01 -7.82
N ASN A 54 8.86 -7.55 -8.05
CA ASN A 54 9.69 -7.21 -9.20
C ASN A 54 9.68 -8.40 -10.16
N LEU A 55 9.46 -8.12 -11.44
CA LEU A 55 9.60 -9.10 -12.51
C LEU A 55 10.70 -8.61 -13.45
N ARG A 56 11.77 -9.39 -13.53
CA ARG A 56 12.90 -9.16 -14.43
C ARG A 56 12.87 -10.19 -15.55
N VAL A 57 13.01 -9.70 -16.78
CA VAL A 57 12.96 -10.51 -18.00
C VAL A 57 14.36 -10.56 -18.57
N LEU A 58 14.92 -11.77 -18.65
CA LEU A 58 16.21 -12.05 -19.25
C LEU A 58 16.00 -12.75 -20.60
N SER A 59 17.08 -12.97 -21.35
CA SER A 59 17.02 -13.55 -22.69
C SER A 59 16.39 -14.94 -22.74
N ASN A 60 16.53 -15.74 -21.68
CA ASN A 60 16.09 -17.14 -21.62
C ASN A 60 15.26 -17.50 -20.38
N ARG A 61 15.07 -16.56 -19.45
CA ARG A 61 14.34 -16.79 -18.20
C ARG A 61 13.65 -15.53 -17.70
N CYS A 62 12.76 -15.69 -16.73
CA CYS A 62 12.27 -14.58 -15.92
C CYS A 62 12.59 -14.82 -14.44
N GLU A 63 12.98 -13.75 -13.75
CA GLU A 63 13.23 -13.73 -12.31
C GLU A 63 12.13 -12.92 -11.65
N ILE A 64 11.49 -13.49 -10.63
CA ILE A 64 10.41 -12.84 -9.89
C ILE A 64 10.78 -12.79 -8.41
N SER A 65 10.98 -11.58 -7.89
CA SER A 65 11.20 -11.34 -6.46
C SER A 65 9.91 -10.81 -5.84
N ILE A 66 9.43 -11.49 -4.80
CA ILE A 66 8.18 -11.17 -4.12
C ILE A 66 8.47 -10.94 -2.65
N ALA A 67 8.05 -9.79 -2.13
CA ALA A 67 8.01 -9.55 -0.69
C ALA A 67 6.58 -9.25 -0.25
N LYS A 68 6.26 -9.56 1.00
CA LYS A 68 4.99 -9.19 1.61
C LYS A 68 5.18 -8.74 3.05
N ASP A 69 4.17 -8.05 3.58
CA ASP A 69 4.12 -7.81 5.03
C ASP A 69 3.89 -9.14 5.76
N GLY A 70 4.75 -9.42 6.74
CA GLY A 70 4.64 -10.60 7.60
C GLY A 70 5.22 -11.88 6.97
N VAL A 71 5.23 -12.93 7.79
CA VAL A 71 5.85 -14.24 7.47
C VAL A 71 5.08 -14.99 6.39
N TRP A 72 5.79 -15.70 5.52
CA TRP A 72 5.20 -16.61 4.55
C TRP A 72 4.63 -17.84 5.25
N LEU A 73 3.33 -18.09 5.08
CA LEU A 73 2.65 -19.25 5.64
C LEU A 73 2.68 -20.41 4.63
N ASP A 74 2.50 -21.65 5.08
CA ASP A 74 2.46 -22.83 4.19
C ASP A 74 1.39 -22.71 3.10
N GLU A 75 0.25 -22.11 3.44
CA GLU A 75 -0.83 -21.81 2.50
C GLU A 75 -0.41 -20.79 1.42
N ASP A 76 0.44 -19.81 1.76
CA ASP A 76 0.96 -18.85 0.81
C ASP A 76 1.93 -19.54 -0.17
N HIS A 77 2.80 -20.42 0.33
CA HIS A 77 3.70 -21.21 -0.51
C HIS A 77 2.94 -22.12 -1.47
N LYS A 78 1.90 -22.81 -1.00
CA LYS A 78 1.03 -23.63 -1.85
C LYS A 78 0.37 -22.80 -2.96
N TYR A 79 -0.14 -21.62 -2.61
CA TYR A 79 -0.78 -20.73 -3.56
C TYR A 79 0.19 -20.16 -4.62
N VAL A 80 1.36 -19.70 -4.18
CA VAL A 80 2.42 -19.19 -5.08
C VAL A 80 2.90 -20.29 -6.02
N ASN A 81 3.12 -21.51 -5.50
CA ASN A 81 3.51 -22.65 -6.33
C ASN A 81 2.44 -23.00 -7.36
N LYS A 82 1.16 -22.92 -7.00
CA LYS A 82 0.05 -23.12 -7.94
C LYS A 82 0.08 -22.10 -9.08
N ILE A 83 0.29 -20.81 -8.77
CA ILE A 83 0.45 -19.76 -9.79
C ILE A 83 1.65 -20.08 -10.71
N LYS A 84 2.80 -20.44 -10.12
CA LYS A 84 4.02 -20.78 -10.87
C LYS A 84 3.79 -21.95 -11.82
N GLU A 85 3.21 -23.05 -11.34
CA GLU A 85 2.91 -24.24 -12.13
C GLU A 85 1.94 -23.95 -13.28
N THR A 86 0.86 -23.21 -13.01
CA THR A 86 -0.10 -22.84 -14.06
C THR A 86 0.55 -21.96 -15.12
N LEU A 87 1.35 -20.96 -14.74
CA LEU A 87 2.09 -20.11 -15.69
C LEU A 87 3.09 -20.92 -16.52
N ALA A 88 3.80 -21.86 -15.91
CA ALA A 88 4.71 -22.76 -16.60
C ALA A 88 3.97 -23.70 -17.57
N ASN A 89 2.80 -24.23 -17.21
CA ASN A 89 2.04 -25.10 -18.10
C ASN A 89 1.47 -24.36 -19.32
N ILE A 90 0.96 -23.15 -19.12
CA ILE A 90 0.46 -22.29 -20.20
C ILE A 90 1.57 -21.89 -21.17
N SER A 91 2.81 -21.76 -20.66
CA SER A 91 3.95 -21.42 -21.52
C SER A 91 4.27 -22.46 -22.59
N LYS A 92 3.93 -23.73 -22.35
CA LYS A 92 4.22 -24.84 -23.26
C LYS A 92 3.39 -24.79 -24.54
N ASP A 93 2.15 -24.31 -24.41
CA ASP A 93 1.17 -24.30 -25.51
C ASP A 93 1.04 -22.91 -26.16
N ALA A 94 1.90 -21.96 -25.77
CA ALA A 94 1.90 -20.62 -26.31
C ALA A 94 2.43 -20.54 -27.76
N PRO A 95 1.96 -19.57 -28.58
CA PRO A 95 0.99 -18.53 -28.25
C PRO A 95 -0.46 -19.02 -28.31
N MET A 96 -1.28 -18.63 -27.34
CA MET A 96 -2.72 -18.91 -27.32
C MET A 96 -3.54 -17.63 -27.36
N THR A 97 -4.72 -17.73 -27.94
CA THR A 97 -5.73 -16.67 -27.80
C THR A 97 -6.26 -16.63 -26.37
N PHE A 98 -6.80 -15.47 -26.00
CA PHE A 98 -7.50 -15.28 -24.73
C PHE A 98 -8.57 -16.36 -24.50
N LYS A 99 -9.43 -16.61 -25.50
CA LYS A 99 -10.54 -17.55 -25.39
C LYS A 99 -10.05 -18.98 -25.15
N GLN A 100 -9.01 -19.41 -25.87
CA GLN A 100 -8.41 -20.74 -25.66
C GLN A 100 -7.86 -20.89 -24.25
N THR A 101 -7.14 -19.87 -23.76
CA THR A 101 -6.50 -19.93 -22.44
C THR A 101 -7.53 -19.97 -21.30
N HIS A 102 -8.65 -19.25 -21.42
CA HIS A 102 -9.72 -19.25 -20.42
C HIS A 102 -10.50 -20.56 -20.33
N SER A 103 -10.53 -21.33 -21.41
CA SER A 103 -11.21 -22.62 -21.46
C SER A 103 -10.34 -23.78 -20.98
N ARG A 104 -9.06 -23.53 -20.65
CA ARG A 104 -8.19 -24.58 -20.10
C ARG A 104 -8.57 -24.89 -18.66
N GLU A 105 -8.53 -26.18 -18.33
CA GLU A 105 -8.85 -26.68 -16.99
C GLU A 105 -7.92 -26.11 -15.91
N ASP A 106 -6.60 -26.05 -16.18
CA ASP A 106 -5.61 -25.48 -15.25
C ASP A 106 -5.82 -24.00 -14.94
N MET A 107 -6.41 -23.25 -15.89
CA MET A 107 -6.79 -21.86 -15.71
C MET A 107 -8.09 -21.68 -14.95
N ILE A 108 -9.08 -22.54 -15.20
CA ILE A 108 -10.33 -22.55 -14.44
C ILE A 108 -10.03 -22.88 -12.96
N ASP A 109 -9.13 -23.84 -12.73
CA ASP A 109 -8.67 -24.23 -11.41
C ASP A 109 -7.86 -23.11 -10.73
N LEU A 110 -6.94 -22.45 -11.45
CA LEU A 110 -6.23 -21.28 -10.93
C LEU A 110 -7.20 -20.15 -10.56
N SER A 111 -8.22 -19.89 -11.39
CA SER A 111 -9.25 -18.88 -11.13
C SER A 111 -9.97 -19.16 -9.81
N SER A 112 -10.39 -20.41 -9.61
CA SER A 112 -11.05 -20.86 -8.39
C SER A 112 -10.13 -20.73 -7.18
N THR A 113 -8.85 -21.06 -7.35
CA THR A 113 -7.83 -20.93 -6.31
C THR A 113 -7.63 -19.47 -5.89
N ILE A 114 -7.50 -18.54 -6.86
CA ILE A 114 -7.37 -17.10 -6.59
C ILE A 114 -8.59 -16.57 -5.83
N LEU A 115 -9.80 -16.96 -6.26
CA LEU A 115 -11.04 -16.54 -5.59
C LEU A 115 -11.08 -17.02 -4.14
N ASN A 116 -10.68 -18.26 -3.87
CA ASN A 116 -10.62 -18.80 -2.52
C ASN A 116 -9.57 -18.09 -1.66
N TYR A 117 -8.36 -17.90 -2.20
CA TYR A 117 -7.27 -17.22 -1.49
C TYR A 117 -7.62 -15.77 -1.13
N CYS A 118 -8.28 -15.05 -2.04
CA CYS A 118 -8.66 -13.65 -1.88
C CYS A 118 -10.05 -13.46 -1.23
N SER A 119 -10.78 -14.54 -0.92
CA SER A 119 -12.20 -14.52 -0.53
C SER A 119 -12.53 -13.50 0.57
N LYS A 120 -11.70 -13.40 1.61
CA LYS A 120 -11.88 -12.45 2.72
C LYS A 120 -11.75 -10.99 2.29
N ILE A 121 -10.84 -10.66 1.37
CA ILE A 121 -10.73 -9.31 0.81
C ILE A 121 -11.96 -8.99 -0.01
N ILE A 122 -12.37 -9.92 -0.86
CA ILE A 122 -13.53 -9.76 -1.74
C ILE A 122 -14.79 -9.53 -0.88
N ARG A 123 -14.99 -10.34 0.17
CA ARG A 123 -16.11 -10.18 1.11
C ARG A 123 -16.09 -8.82 1.81
N ASN A 124 -14.96 -8.43 2.40
CA ASN A 124 -14.83 -7.14 3.08
C ASN A 124 -15.14 -5.94 2.17
N ARG A 125 -14.83 -6.04 0.87
CA ARG A 125 -15.15 -5.00 -0.11
C ARG A 125 -16.62 -5.03 -0.50
N SER A 126 -17.17 -6.22 -0.68
CA SER A 126 -18.61 -6.42 -0.90
C SER A 126 -19.45 -5.82 0.22
N ASP A 127 -19.07 -6.07 1.48
CA ASP A 127 -19.77 -5.52 2.65
C ASP A 127 -19.72 -4.00 2.69
N LYS A 128 -18.58 -3.40 2.31
CA LYS A 128 -18.46 -1.95 2.19
C LYS A 128 -19.32 -1.40 1.06
N LEU A 129 -19.35 -2.05 -0.10
CA LEU A 129 -20.20 -1.65 -1.22
C LEU A 129 -21.67 -1.68 -0.80
N ARG A 130 -22.13 -2.78 -0.19
CA ARG A 130 -23.49 -2.94 0.34
C ARG A 130 -23.82 -1.82 1.33
N LYS A 131 -22.95 -1.59 2.32
CA LYS A 131 -23.10 -0.51 3.29
C LYS A 131 -23.23 0.86 2.60
N SER A 132 -22.36 1.14 1.63
CA SER A 132 -22.40 2.39 0.87
C SER A 132 -23.70 2.57 0.10
N ILE A 133 -24.22 1.52 -0.54
CA ILE A 133 -25.51 1.56 -1.24
C ILE A 133 -26.65 1.80 -0.24
N THR A 134 -26.65 1.12 0.91
CA THR A 134 -27.69 1.26 1.94
C THR A 134 -27.70 2.67 2.55
N GLU A 135 -26.54 3.20 2.93
CA GLU A 135 -26.43 4.50 3.62
C GLU A 135 -26.67 5.68 2.69
N ASN A 136 -26.46 5.52 1.38
CA ASN A 136 -26.47 6.63 0.42
C ASN A 136 -27.43 6.39 -0.75
N LYS A 137 -28.51 5.60 -0.54
CA LYS A 137 -29.40 5.14 -1.62
C LYS A 137 -29.97 6.27 -2.48
N ASP A 138 -30.19 7.43 -1.86
CA ASP A 138 -30.86 8.58 -2.48
C ASP A 138 -29.90 9.47 -3.27
N GLU A 139 -28.59 9.25 -3.10
CA GLU A 139 -27.56 9.97 -3.83
C GLU A 139 -27.58 9.64 -5.32
N ASN A 140 -27.47 10.68 -6.16
CA ASN A 140 -27.53 10.55 -7.62
C ASN A 140 -26.53 9.54 -8.18
N TYR A 141 -25.38 9.42 -7.52
CA TYR A 141 -24.32 8.54 -7.97
C TYR A 141 -24.57 7.06 -7.63
N ILE A 142 -25.19 6.76 -6.48
CA ILE A 142 -25.64 5.39 -6.17
C ILE A 142 -26.74 4.98 -7.14
N LYS A 143 -27.69 5.88 -7.43
CA LYS A 143 -28.73 5.66 -8.43
C LYS A 143 -28.12 5.34 -9.79
N SER A 144 -27.15 6.15 -10.25
CA SER A 144 -26.44 5.93 -11.50
C SER A 144 -25.72 4.57 -11.56
N PHE A 145 -25.02 4.21 -10.48
CA PHE A 145 -24.38 2.89 -10.36
C PHE A 145 -25.40 1.74 -10.43
N LEU A 146 -26.51 1.82 -9.68
CA LEU A 146 -27.53 0.78 -9.68
C LEU A 146 -28.21 0.65 -11.05
N GLU A 147 -28.48 1.75 -11.74
CA GLU A 147 -28.98 1.72 -13.12
C GLU A 147 -28.01 1.00 -14.06
N PHE A 148 -26.71 1.24 -13.94
CA PHE A 148 -25.73 0.48 -14.73
C PHE A 148 -25.70 -1.00 -14.37
N VAL A 149 -25.73 -1.34 -13.08
CA VAL A 149 -25.74 -2.74 -12.63
C VAL A 149 -26.95 -3.48 -13.20
N LYS A 150 -28.13 -2.85 -13.23
CA LYS A 150 -29.36 -3.42 -13.84
C LYS A 150 -29.17 -3.81 -15.30
N THR A 151 -28.27 -3.15 -16.03
CA THR A 151 -27.98 -3.48 -17.43
C THR A 151 -27.08 -4.72 -17.61
N ARG A 152 -26.59 -5.31 -16.52
CA ARG A 152 -25.63 -6.42 -16.53
C ARG A 152 -26.09 -7.63 -15.71
N ILE A 153 -26.63 -7.39 -14.52
CA ILE A 153 -27.07 -8.42 -13.57
C ILE A 153 -28.35 -7.98 -12.85
N ASN A 154 -29.01 -8.90 -12.15
CA ASN A 154 -30.09 -8.52 -11.25
C ASN A 154 -29.49 -7.72 -10.08
N VAL A 155 -30.10 -6.59 -9.71
CA VAL A 155 -29.64 -5.77 -8.58
C VAL A 155 -29.68 -6.53 -7.27
N ASP A 156 -30.62 -7.45 -7.11
CA ASP A 156 -30.70 -8.30 -5.90
C ASP A 156 -29.46 -9.21 -5.76
N ASP A 157 -28.79 -9.53 -6.88
CA ASP A 157 -27.55 -10.31 -6.87
C ASP A 157 -26.43 -9.57 -6.11
N ILE A 158 -26.47 -8.24 -5.95
CA ILE A 158 -25.50 -7.47 -5.14
C ILE A 158 -25.43 -8.00 -3.70
N TYR A 159 -26.55 -8.48 -3.18
CA TYR A 159 -26.67 -9.00 -1.82
C TYR A 159 -26.48 -10.52 -1.75
N ASN A 160 -26.23 -11.19 -2.87
CA ASN A 160 -25.98 -12.62 -2.94
C ASN A 160 -24.46 -12.92 -2.96
N ASP A 161 -23.96 -13.57 -1.90
CA ASP A 161 -22.55 -13.97 -1.79
C ASP A 161 -22.12 -14.98 -2.88
N GLU A 162 -23.04 -15.79 -3.42
CA GLU A 162 -22.73 -16.71 -4.53
C GLU A 162 -22.48 -15.97 -5.85
N LYS A 163 -22.95 -14.72 -5.96
CA LYS A 163 -22.80 -13.89 -7.16
C LYS A 163 -21.63 -12.92 -7.07
N ILE A 164 -20.77 -13.07 -6.06
CA ILE A 164 -19.68 -12.12 -5.77
C ILE A 164 -18.73 -11.90 -6.96
N VAL A 165 -18.49 -12.95 -7.76
CA VAL A 165 -17.68 -12.86 -8.99
C VAL A 165 -18.37 -11.98 -10.03
N SER A 166 -19.67 -12.19 -10.27
CA SER A 166 -20.46 -11.39 -11.21
C SER A 166 -20.55 -9.93 -10.80
N ILE A 167 -20.80 -9.65 -9.52
CA ILE A 167 -20.79 -8.28 -8.96
C ILE A 167 -19.43 -7.63 -9.21
N SER A 168 -18.35 -8.39 -8.99
CA SER A 168 -16.99 -7.89 -9.18
C SER A 168 -16.67 -7.51 -10.61
N THR A 169 -17.17 -8.28 -11.58
CA THR A 169 -17.03 -7.97 -13.00
C THR A 169 -17.74 -6.66 -13.34
N VAL A 170 -19.00 -6.51 -12.92
CA VAL A 170 -19.80 -5.30 -13.19
C VAL A 170 -19.19 -4.06 -12.53
N CYS A 171 -18.70 -4.18 -11.30
CA CYS A 171 -18.01 -3.11 -10.60
C CYS A 171 -16.77 -2.61 -11.37
N CYS A 172 -16.05 -3.52 -12.03
CA CYS A 172 -14.88 -3.17 -12.83
C CYS A 172 -15.23 -2.49 -14.14
N GLU A 173 -16.30 -2.93 -14.80
CA GLU A 173 -16.82 -2.25 -15.98
C GLU A 173 -17.26 -0.82 -15.65
N TRP A 174 -17.92 -0.62 -14.49
CA TRP A 174 -18.41 0.68 -14.04
C TRP A 174 -17.30 1.72 -13.82
N ASP A 175 -16.24 1.34 -13.09
CA ASP A 175 -15.14 2.27 -12.75
C ASP A 175 -14.19 2.54 -13.94
N HIS A 176 -14.48 1.97 -15.13
CA HIS A 176 -13.50 1.76 -16.21
C HIS A 176 -12.19 1.13 -15.69
N ALA A 177 -12.24 0.52 -14.49
CA ALA A 177 -11.16 -0.19 -13.88
C ALA A 177 -11.08 -1.53 -14.58
N LEU A 178 -10.35 -1.51 -15.68
CA LEU A 178 -9.93 -2.64 -16.49
C LEU A 178 -9.11 -3.64 -15.65
N ASN A 179 -9.60 -4.17 -14.53
CA ASN A 179 -8.84 -4.96 -13.55
C ASN A 179 -9.57 -6.17 -12.93
N LEU A 180 -10.82 -6.50 -13.26
CA LEU A 180 -11.34 -7.87 -13.04
C LEU A 180 -11.74 -8.59 -14.31
N CYS A 181 -10.71 -9.00 -15.01
CA CYS A 181 -10.51 -10.43 -14.93
C CYS A 181 -9.03 -10.66 -14.65
N LEU A 182 -8.65 -10.76 -13.37
CA LEU A 182 -7.23 -10.89 -12.97
C LEU A 182 -6.57 -12.08 -13.61
N VAL A 183 -7.32 -13.18 -13.68
CA VAL A 183 -7.02 -14.38 -14.45
C VAL A 183 -6.76 -14.05 -15.93
N SER A 184 -7.59 -13.19 -16.51
CA SER A 184 -7.53 -12.84 -17.93
C SER A 184 -6.41 -11.88 -18.30
N GLN A 185 -6.05 -11.00 -17.38
CA GLN A 185 -5.02 -9.98 -17.56
C GLN A 185 -3.63 -10.49 -17.26
N ILE A 186 -3.50 -11.50 -16.39
CA ILE A 186 -2.28 -12.31 -16.28
C ILE A 186 -1.93 -12.92 -17.65
N LEU A 187 -2.93 -13.18 -18.50
CA LEU A 187 -2.78 -13.93 -19.74
C LEU A 187 -2.81 -13.11 -21.03
N TYR A 188 -2.97 -11.79 -20.97
CA TYR A 188 -2.66 -10.94 -22.14
C TYR A 188 -1.13 -10.77 -22.29
N VAL A 189 -0.38 -11.86 -22.16
CA VAL A 189 1.06 -11.95 -22.41
C VAL A 189 1.20 -12.54 -23.81
N LYS A 190 0.93 -11.69 -24.81
CA LYS A 190 0.80 -12.11 -26.21
C LYS A 190 2.13 -12.52 -26.87
N GLN A 191 3.30 -12.34 -26.22
CA GLN A 191 4.58 -12.38 -26.94
C GLN A 191 5.78 -13.07 -26.26
N ASN A 192 5.75 -13.50 -25.00
CA ASN A 192 6.95 -14.08 -24.35
C ASN A 192 6.65 -15.15 -23.28
N THR A 193 5.56 -15.88 -23.45
CA THR A 193 5.09 -16.92 -22.53
C THR A 193 6.14 -18.02 -22.30
N HIS A 194 6.98 -18.33 -23.29
CA HIS A 194 8.02 -19.36 -23.18
C HIS A 194 8.97 -19.15 -21.98
N LEU A 195 9.18 -17.90 -21.53
CA LEU A 195 10.08 -17.61 -20.41
C LEU A 195 9.55 -18.15 -19.07
N PHE A 196 8.24 -18.35 -18.90
CA PHE A 196 7.70 -18.90 -17.65
C PHE A 196 8.06 -20.36 -17.41
N SER A 197 8.42 -21.11 -18.47
CA SER A 197 8.97 -22.46 -18.32
C SER A 197 10.30 -22.47 -17.56
N HIS A 198 11.00 -21.33 -17.55
CA HIS A 198 12.26 -21.11 -16.85
C HIS A 198 12.12 -20.00 -15.79
N MET A 199 10.98 -19.94 -15.10
CA MET A 199 10.75 -18.96 -14.05
C MET A 199 11.53 -19.28 -12.77
N ASP A 200 12.40 -18.36 -12.37
CA ASP A 200 12.98 -18.33 -11.04
C ASP A 200 12.14 -17.43 -10.13
N LEU A 201 11.63 -18.00 -9.04
CA LEU A 201 10.73 -17.32 -8.13
C LEU A 201 11.34 -17.30 -6.74
N GLN A 202 11.58 -16.10 -6.23
CA GLN A 202 12.15 -15.86 -4.92
C GLN A 202 11.12 -15.17 -4.01
N LEU A 203 10.76 -15.85 -2.93
CA LEU A 203 10.02 -15.26 -1.82
C LEU A 203 11.03 -14.66 -0.85
N LEU A 204 10.96 -13.34 -0.65
CA LEU A 204 11.83 -12.60 0.26
C LEU A 204 11.25 -12.65 1.67
N ASP A 205 12.07 -13.07 2.63
CA ASP A 205 11.66 -13.10 4.03
C ASP A 205 11.43 -11.68 4.58
N PRO A 206 10.46 -11.50 5.49
CA PRO A 206 10.24 -10.22 6.14
C PRO A 206 11.46 -9.86 6.99
N VAL A 207 11.97 -8.63 6.84
CA VAL A 207 13.07 -8.12 7.65
C VAL A 207 12.49 -7.31 8.80
N VAL A 208 12.59 -7.86 10.02
CA VAL A 208 12.02 -7.29 11.25
C VAL A 208 13.12 -7.10 12.29
N MET A 209 13.04 -6.03 13.08
CA MET A 209 13.91 -5.81 14.23
C MET A 209 13.19 -5.06 15.35
N ILE A 210 13.66 -5.24 16.58
CA ILE A 210 13.24 -4.41 17.72
C ILE A 210 14.16 -3.21 17.79
N GLN A 211 13.57 -2.01 17.78
CA GLN A 211 14.28 -0.75 17.80
C GLN A 211 13.89 0.05 19.03
N PRO A 212 14.84 0.30 19.96
CA PRO A 212 14.64 1.23 21.05
C PRO A 212 14.35 2.63 20.51
N ILE A 213 13.46 3.35 21.19
CA ILE A 213 13.15 4.75 20.93
C ILE A 213 13.31 5.56 22.22
N LEU A 214 13.56 6.86 22.06
CA LEU A 214 13.64 7.82 23.14
C LEU A 214 12.23 8.16 23.65
N PRO A 215 12.12 8.64 24.89
CA PRO A 215 10.91 9.27 25.39
C PRO A 215 10.35 10.33 24.42
N TRP A 216 9.02 10.46 24.39
CA TRP A 216 8.35 11.42 23.51
C TRP A 216 8.76 12.87 23.85
N ASN A 217 8.85 13.18 25.14
CA ASN A 217 9.20 14.50 25.65
C ASN A 217 10.61 14.94 25.23
N ASP A 218 11.59 14.02 25.21
CA ASP A 218 12.98 14.31 24.85
C ASP A 218 13.09 14.81 23.41
N ILE A 219 12.30 14.25 22.49
CA ILE A 219 12.27 14.69 21.10
C ILE A 219 11.49 15.98 20.94
N VAL A 220 10.33 16.12 21.59
CA VAL A 220 9.48 17.31 21.43
C VAL A 220 10.17 18.57 21.96
N LYS A 221 10.90 18.47 23.08
CA LYS A 221 11.69 19.57 23.66
C LYS A 221 12.85 20.05 22.78
N GLU A 222 13.18 19.35 21.69
CA GLU A 222 14.09 19.89 20.68
C GLU A 222 13.45 21.04 19.86
N PHE A 223 12.12 21.15 19.88
CA PHE A 223 11.35 22.10 19.05
C PHE A 223 10.67 23.22 19.83
N VAL A 224 10.54 23.07 21.15
CA VAL A 224 9.80 23.99 22.02
C VAL A 224 10.48 24.12 23.37
N ASP A 225 10.23 25.24 24.05
CA ASP A 225 10.71 25.41 25.43
C ASP A 225 9.85 24.64 26.46
N GLN A 226 10.24 24.70 27.73
CA GLN A 226 9.58 23.96 28.81
C GLN A 226 8.15 24.45 29.09
N VAL A 227 7.84 25.72 28.83
CA VAL A 227 6.52 26.32 29.01
C VAL A 227 5.61 25.89 27.85
N GLU A 228 6.07 26.08 26.62
CA GLU A 228 5.39 25.65 25.40
C GLU A 228 5.11 24.15 25.38
N TYR A 229 6.04 23.33 25.89
CA TYR A 229 5.85 21.89 26.03
C TYR A 229 4.61 21.52 26.86
N GLY A 230 4.33 22.28 27.93
CA GLY A 230 3.16 22.07 28.77
C GLY A 230 1.87 22.22 27.98
N TYR A 231 1.71 23.36 27.29
CA TYR A 231 0.56 23.66 26.45
C TYR A 231 0.40 22.66 25.30
N LEU A 232 1.49 22.37 24.58
CA LEU A 232 1.48 21.40 23.48
C LEU A 232 1.01 20.01 23.94
N LYS A 233 1.50 19.55 25.09
CA LYS A 233 1.11 18.25 25.63
C LYS A 233 -0.39 18.21 25.95
N GLU A 234 -0.93 19.27 26.54
CA GLU A 234 -2.36 19.36 26.83
C GLU A 234 -3.21 19.36 25.55
N ALA A 235 -2.86 20.20 24.56
CA ALA A 235 -3.51 20.24 23.25
C ALA A 235 -3.52 18.86 22.57
N CYS A 236 -2.35 18.19 22.50
CA CYS A 236 -2.21 16.85 21.93
C CYS A 236 -3.07 15.79 22.63
N LEU A 237 -3.31 15.92 23.93
CA LEU A 237 -4.13 14.98 24.71
C LEU A 237 -5.63 15.26 24.63
N LYS A 238 -6.03 16.49 24.24
CA LYS A 238 -7.41 16.83 23.87
C LYS A 238 -7.77 16.22 22.50
N ASP A 239 -6.82 16.19 21.55
CA ASP A 239 -7.03 15.53 20.25
C ASP A 239 -7.09 14.00 20.40
N SER A 240 -8.27 13.42 20.10
CA SER A 240 -8.52 11.99 20.25
C SER A 240 -7.66 11.10 19.34
N MET A 241 -7.27 11.61 18.16
CA MET A 241 -6.47 10.89 17.18
C MET A 241 -5.00 10.87 17.56
N ILE A 242 -4.44 12.01 17.99
CA ILE A 242 -3.08 12.12 18.52
C ILE A 242 -2.95 11.28 19.80
N LYS A 243 -3.87 11.43 20.75
CA LYS A 243 -3.91 10.61 21.98
C LYS A 243 -3.90 9.11 21.69
N ARG A 244 -4.71 8.66 20.73
CA ARG A 244 -4.74 7.25 20.31
C ARG A 244 -3.40 6.80 19.70
N ASN A 245 -2.77 7.64 18.89
CA ASN A 245 -1.46 7.35 18.31
C ASN A 245 -0.38 7.27 19.40
N LEU A 246 -0.35 8.20 20.35
CA LEU A 246 0.58 8.20 21.48
C LEU A 246 0.49 6.90 22.28
N LYS A 247 -0.73 6.52 22.68
CA LYS A 247 -0.97 5.25 23.38
C LYS A 247 -0.51 4.04 22.58
N HIS A 248 -0.73 4.05 21.25
CA HIS A 248 -0.32 2.95 20.38
C HIS A 248 1.19 2.84 20.22
N ILE A 249 1.91 3.96 20.19
CA ILE A 249 3.35 4.02 19.90
C ILE A 249 4.19 3.83 21.16
N TYR A 250 3.78 4.45 22.27
CA TYR A 250 4.54 4.47 23.53
C TYR A 250 3.95 3.56 24.61
N GLY A 251 2.82 2.89 24.35
CA GLY A 251 2.14 2.02 25.32
C GLY A 251 1.25 2.74 26.32
N GLY A 252 1.34 4.07 26.42
CA GLY A 252 0.55 4.90 27.32
C GLY A 252 0.68 6.39 27.03
N ILE A 253 0.06 7.22 27.87
CA ILE A 253 0.02 8.70 27.72
C ILE A 253 0.49 9.45 28.97
N ASN A 254 0.87 8.74 30.04
CA ASN A 254 1.22 9.35 31.32
C ASN A 254 2.73 9.22 31.56
N VAL A 255 3.13 8.26 32.38
CA VAL A 255 4.55 8.00 32.70
C VAL A 255 5.27 7.46 31.47
N GLU A 256 4.56 6.74 30.61
CA GLU A 256 5.12 6.05 29.44
C GLU A 256 5.69 7.01 28.39
N LEU A 257 5.15 8.23 28.29
CA LEU A 257 5.70 9.25 27.38
C LEU A 257 7.07 9.78 27.82
N ASN A 258 7.44 9.56 29.08
CA ASN A 258 8.73 9.95 29.65
C ASN A 258 9.68 8.76 29.83
N CYS A 259 9.30 7.57 29.35
CA CYS A 259 10.10 6.36 29.48
C CYS A 259 10.66 5.92 28.13
N GLU A 260 11.81 5.27 28.17
CA GLU A 260 12.30 4.53 27.01
C GLU A 260 11.31 3.43 26.65
N SER A 261 11.11 3.23 25.36
CA SER A 261 10.25 2.18 24.83
C SER A 261 10.94 1.54 23.62
N SER A 262 10.35 0.48 23.08
CA SER A 262 10.87 -0.19 21.90
C SER A 262 9.73 -0.51 20.95
N ASN A 263 9.99 -0.32 19.66
CA ASN A 263 9.06 -0.66 18.61
C ASN A 263 9.61 -1.78 17.76
N GLU A 264 8.75 -2.73 17.40
CA GLU A 264 9.01 -3.62 16.29
C GLU A 264 8.90 -2.83 14.99
N ILE A 265 9.99 -2.80 14.22
CA ILE A 265 10.07 -2.13 12.92
C ILE A 265 10.33 -3.18 11.83
N TYR A 266 9.77 -2.94 10.65
CA TYR A 266 9.83 -3.84 9.51
C TYR A 266 10.23 -3.12 8.23
N LEU A 267 11.07 -3.78 7.42
CA LEU A 267 11.39 -3.30 6.08
C LEU A 267 10.16 -3.51 5.21
N HIS A 268 9.57 -2.41 4.74
CA HIS A 268 8.38 -2.49 3.91
C HIS A 268 8.65 -3.30 2.63
N PRO A 269 7.66 -4.05 2.10
CA PRO A 269 7.83 -4.96 0.97
C PRO A 269 8.48 -4.33 -0.26
N ILE A 270 8.10 -3.09 -0.58
CA ILE A 270 8.67 -2.34 -1.71
C ILE A 270 10.19 -2.13 -1.55
N LEU A 271 10.67 -1.89 -0.33
CA LEU A 271 12.09 -1.71 -0.04
C LEU A 271 12.82 -3.04 0.07
N ASN A 272 12.16 -4.08 0.57
CA ASN A 272 12.71 -5.43 0.59
C ASN A 272 13.01 -5.91 -0.85
N VAL A 273 12.02 -5.80 -1.74
CA VAL A 273 12.22 -6.07 -3.17
C VAL A 273 13.29 -5.15 -3.75
N LEU A 274 13.21 -3.84 -3.54
CA LEU A 274 14.18 -2.90 -4.10
C LEU A 274 15.61 -3.25 -3.71
N THR A 275 15.88 -3.42 -2.42
CA THR A 275 17.24 -3.72 -1.92
C THR A 275 17.78 -5.05 -2.42
N SER A 276 16.91 -6.05 -2.65
CA SER A 276 17.32 -7.33 -3.24
C SER A 276 17.77 -7.20 -4.70
N VAL A 277 17.16 -6.30 -5.48
CA VAL A 277 17.40 -6.17 -6.93
C VAL A 277 18.30 -5.00 -7.31
N MET A 278 18.63 -4.10 -6.38
CA MET A 278 19.53 -2.98 -6.65
C MET A 278 20.98 -3.39 -6.97
N ASN A 279 21.35 -4.67 -6.79
CA ASN A 279 22.65 -5.20 -7.20
C ASN A 279 22.69 -5.67 -8.66
N HIS A 280 21.55 -5.67 -9.35
CA HIS A 280 21.50 -6.10 -10.74
C HIS A 280 22.20 -5.09 -11.65
N GLU A 281 22.78 -5.57 -12.74
CA GLU A 281 23.50 -4.74 -13.71
C GLU A 281 22.59 -3.73 -14.41
N GLU A 282 21.29 -4.03 -14.54
CA GLU A 282 20.34 -3.14 -15.17
C GLU A 282 19.98 -1.95 -14.27
N LYS A 283 20.06 -0.76 -14.85
CA LYS A 283 19.65 0.47 -14.16
C LYS A 283 18.15 0.60 -14.01
N ARG A 284 17.34 -0.08 -14.85
CA ARG A 284 15.87 0.01 -14.83
C ARG A 284 15.28 -1.07 -13.93
N ILE A 285 14.67 -0.64 -12.83
CA ILE A 285 13.99 -1.50 -11.87
C ILE A 285 12.51 -1.13 -11.85
N PHE A 286 11.62 -2.07 -12.17
CA PHE A 286 10.17 -1.88 -11.99
C PHE A 286 9.67 -2.66 -10.77
N ILE A 287 8.95 -1.99 -9.85
CA ILE A 287 8.36 -2.65 -8.68
C ILE A 287 6.85 -2.41 -8.67
N ALA A 288 6.10 -3.48 -8.83
CA ALA A 288 4.68 -3.47 -8.58
C ALA A 288 4.40 -3.53 -7.08
N VAL A 289 3.44 -2.74 -6.59
CA VAL A 289 3.00 -2.78 -5.19
C VAL A 289 1.49 -2.78 -5.14
N SER A 290 0.92 -3.64 -4.29
CA SER A 290 -0.53 -3.80 -4.17
C SER A 290 -1.26 -2.67 -3.45
N LYS A 291 -0.51 -1.80 -2.74
CA LYS A 291 -1.06 -0.66 -1.99
C LYS A 291 -0.25 0.60 -2.21
N ARG A 292 -0.79 1.73 -1.72
CA ARG A 292 -0.11 3.03 -1.74
C ARG A 292 1.22 2.96 -0.99
N THR A 293 2.27 3.46 -1.62
CA THR A 293 3.60 3.61 -1.02
C THR A 293 3.55 4.60 0.15
N CYS A 294 4.18 4.24 1.27
CA CYS A 294 4.27 5.15 2.41
C CYS A 294 5.25 6.31 2.14
N PHE A 295 5.22 7.33 3.01
CA PHE A 295 6.05 8.53 2.85
C PHE A 295 7.55 8.18 2.79
N LEU A 296 8.05 7.40 3.75
CA LEU A 296 9.48 7.06 3.83
C LEU A 296 9.95 6.14 2.70
N CYS A 297 9.13 5.18 2.26
CA CYS A 297 9.44 4.38 1.08
C CYS A 297 9.59 5.25 -0.16
N ASP A 298 8.69 6.21 -0.36
CA ASP A 298 8.78 7.12 -1.49
C ASP A 298 9.97 8.06 -1.40
N LEU A 299 10.24 8.59 -0.21
CA LEU A 299 11.39 9.47 0.04
C LEU A 299 12.69 8.73 -0.26
N TYR A 300 12.82 7.48 0.19
CA TYR A 300 13.98 6.63 -0.12
C TYR A 300 14.11 6.33 -1.62
N ILE A 301 13.01 6.03 -2.30
CA ILE A 301 13.04 5.80 -3.76
C ILE A 301 13.50 7.04 -4.52
N ARG A 302 13.05 8.24 -4.12
CA ARG A 302 13.52 9.50 -4.71
C ARG A 302 15.02 9.69 -4.48
N PHE A 303 15.46 9.52 -3.24
CA PHE A 303 16.88 9.59 -2.90
C PHE A 303 17.73 8.62 -3.74
N VAL A 304 17.28 7.38 -3.92
CA VAL A 304 18.01 6.39 -4.73
C VAL A 304 17.97 6.72 -6.22
N ARG A 305 16.89 7.33 -6.73
CA ARG A 305 16.87 7.85 -8.12
C ARG A 305 17.91 8.94 -8.33
N ASP A 306 18.11 9.82 -7.35
CA ASP A 306 19.14 10.86 -7.40
C ASP A 306 20.56 10.28 -7.37
N LYS A 307 20.73 9.04 -6.88
CA LYS A 307 21.97 8.25 -7.01
C LYS A 307 22.14 7.56 -8.38
N GLY A 308 21.23 7.78 -9.33
CA GLY A 308 21.35 7.33 -10.72
C GLY A 308 20.59 6.04 -11.08
N TYR A 309 19.76 5.49 -10.18
CA TYR A 309 18.93 4.33 -10.47
C TYR A 309 17.63 4.73 -11.18
N ASN A 310 17.25 4.00 -12.24
CA ASN A 310 15.97 4.19 -12.93
C ASN A 310 14.90 3.29 -12.30
N ILE A 311 14.41 3.69 -11.12
CA ILE A 311 13.36 2.95 -10.41
C ILE A 311 11.99 3.44 -10.88
N ILE A 312 11.10 2.54 -11.26
CA ILE A 312 9.69 2.80 -11.59
C ILE A 312 8.83 1.92 -10.67
N PHE A 313 7.71 2.43 -10.18
CA PHE A 313 6.82 1.61 -9.35
C PHE A 313 5.34 1.94 -9.60
N SER A 314 4.47 0.94 -9.42
CA SER A 314 3.04 1.01 -9.73
C SER A 314 2.16 1.61 -8.62
N GLY A 315 2.76 2.12 -7.56
CA GLY A 315 2.01 2.65 -6.41
C GLY A 315 1.20 3.89 -6.81
N SER A 316 -0.06 3.98 -6.33
CA SER A 316 -0.87 5.17 -6.61
C SER A 316 -0.18 6.43 -6.08
N GLN A 317 0.12 7.39 -6.95
CA GLN A 317 0.73 8.66 -6.57
C GLN A 317 -0.28 9.66 -5.98
N LYS A 318 -1.48 9.20 -5.57
CA LYS A 318 -2.59 10.05 -5.11
C LYS A 318 -2.61 10.25 -3.59
N PHE A 319 -2.85 11.51 -3.22
CA PHE A 319 -3.05 12.20 -1.93
C PHE A 319 -2.52 11.56 -0.62
N TYR A 320 -1.74 12.36 0.11
CA TYR A 320 -1.24 12.16 1.48
C TYR A 320 -0.69 10.75 1.77
N LYS A 321 0.64 10.64 1.83
CA LYS A 321 1.33 9.38 2.13
C LYS A 321 1.33 9.14 3.62
N LYS A 322 0.89 7.95 4.02
CA LYS A 322 0.93 7.56 5.43
C LYS A 322 2.37 7.54 5.94
N LEU A 323 2.55 8.07 7.14
CA LEU A 323 3.77 7.88 7.92
C LEU A 323 3.61 6.58 8.73
N TYR A 324 4.66 5.76 8.80
CA TYR A 324 4.64 4.50 9.54
C TYR A 324 5.78 4.52 10.55
N ASN A 325 5.45 4.52 11.84
CA ASN A 325 6.44 4.48 12.93
C ASN A 325 7.16 3.13 13.05
N ARG A 326 6.60 2.09 12.43
CA ARG A 326 7.17 0.74 12.37
C ARG A 326 7.99 0.49 11.10
N TRP A 327 8.44 1.53 10.41
CA TRP A 327 9.24 1.40 9.19
C TRP A 327 10.72 1.15 9.52
N LYS A 328 11.38 0.20 8.84
CA LYS A 328 12.83 -0.04 8.95
C LYS A 328 13.60 0.64 7.82
N LEU A 329 14.71 1.28 8.20
CA LEU A 329 15.71 1.84 7.31
C LEU A 329 16.43 0.75 6.48
N PRO A 330 16.54 0.90 5.14
CA PRO A 330 17.40 0.06 4.30
C PRO A 330 18.89 0.18 4.69
N ASP A 331 19.64 -0.91 4.57
CA ASP A 331 21.06 -0.91 4.92
C ASP A 331 21.92 -0.21 3.84
N ARG A 332 21.47 -0.24 2.59
CA ARG A 332 22.10 0.50 1.50
C ARG A 332 21.86 2.01 1.67
N TYR A 333 22.93 2.80 1.59
CA TYR A 333 22.90 4.25 1.81
C TYR A 333 22.29 4.67 3.17
N LYS A 334 22.35 3.79 4.17
CA LYS A 334 21.71 3.96 5.47
C LYS A 334 22.01 5.33 6.09
N GLU A 335 23.29 5.66 6.22
CA GLU A 335 23.75 6.88 6.88
C GLU A 335 23.35 8.14 6.09
N GLU A 336 23.67 8.18 4.79
CA GLU A 336 23.34 9.32 3.92
C GLU A 336 21.84 9.59 3.84
N PHE A 337 21.03 8.55 3.67
CA PHE A 337 19.58 8.70 3.62
C PHE A 337 19.01 9.10 4.98
N MET A 338 19.55 8.56 6.08
CA MET A 338 19.10 8.93 7.42
C MET A 338 19.30 10.42 7.67
N SER A 339 20.47 10.99 7.36
CA SER A 339 20.73 12.42 7.50
C SER A 339 19.76 13.26 6.65
N PHE A 340 19.52 12.84 5.41
CA PHE A 340 18.56 13.49 4.52
C PHE A 340 17.12 13.43 5.08
N ALA A 341 16.65 12.25 5.49
CA ALA A 341 15.30 12.04 5.97
C ALA A 341 15.03 12.65 7.34
N GLN A 342 16.05 12.83 8.20
CA GLN A 342 15.91 13.54 9.47
C GLN A 342 15.46 15.00 9.25
N LEU A 343 15.99 15.69 8.25
CA LEU A 343 15.59 17.07 7.94
C LEU A 343 14.11 17.17 7.54
N GLU A 344 13.62 16.20 6.76
CA GLU A 344 12.21 16.12 6.38
C GLU A 344 11.32 15.85 7.60
N LEU A 345 11.74 14.95 8.49
CA LEU A 345 11.01 14.67 9.74
C LEU A 345 10.97 15.89 10.67
N ASP A 346 12.07 16.63 10.78
CA ASP A 346 12.13 17.84 11.62
C ASP A 346 11.18 18.93 11.11
N GLN A 347 11.11 19.11 9.80
CA GLN A 347 10.13 20.03 9.20
C GLN A 347 8.69 19.59 9.46
N ILE A 348 8.40 18.29 9.35
CA ILE A 348 7.06 17.76 9.65
C ILE A 348 6.73 18.03 11.12
N ILE A 349 7.59 17.64 12.06
CA ILE A 349 7.34 17.80 13.50
C ILE A 349 7.16 19.29 13.84
N GLY A 350 8.09 20.14 13.40
CA GLY A 350 8.04 21.57 13.69
C GLY A 350 6.78 22.25 13.14
N ASN A 351 6.31 21.85 11.96
CA ASN A 351 5.08 22.40 11.39
C ASN A 351 3.82 21.97 12.17
N GLU A 352 3.74 20.70 12.59
CA GLU A 352 2.59 20.25 13.37
C GLU A 352 2.59 20.85 14.79
N ILE A 353 3.76 20.96 15.43
CA ILE A 353 3.86 21.61 16.74
C ILE A 353 3.38 23.06 16.68
N LYS A 354 3.81 23.81 15.66
CA LYS A 354 3.35 25.20 15.46
C LYS A 354 1.84 25.27 15.24
N TYR A 355 1.28 24.33 14.48
CA TYR A 355 -0.16 24.26 14.25
C TYR A 355 -0.94 24.05 15.56
N GLU A 356 -0.53 23.08 16.39
CA GLU A 356 -1.17 22.79 17.67
C GLU A 356 -1.07 23.97 18.66
N LEU A 357 0.08 24.65 18.72
CA LEU A 357 0.27 25.79 19.62
C LEU A 357 -0.53 27.03 19.20
N ILE A 358 -0.68 27.28 17.90
CA ILE A 358 -1.46 28.42 17.40
C ILE A 358 -2.96 28.19 17.66
N TYR A 359 -3.46 26.97 17.44
CA TYR A 359 -4.89 26.67 17.54
C TYR A 359 -5.41 26.60 18.98
N ASP A 360 -4.57 26.27 19.97
CA ASP A 360 -4.93 26.33 21.40
C ASP A 360 -4.85 27.77 21.97
N SER A 361 -4.31 28.74 21.21
CA SER A 361 -4.19 30.16 21.61
C SER A 361 -5.32 31.08 21.12
N SER A 362 -6.19 30.60 20.23
CA SER A 362 -7.33 31.37 19.71
C SER A 362 -8.65 30.85 20.28
N ASP A 363 -9.16 31.50 21.32
CA ASP A 363 -10.60 31.55 21.53
C ASP A 363 -11.19 32.48 20.44
N ASP A 364 -12.12 31.92 19.65
CA ASP A 364 -12.94 32.55 18.61
C ASP A 364 -12.46 32.64 17.13
N GLU A 365 -13.46 32.34 16.29
CA GLU A 365 -13.60 32.40 14.84
C GLU A 365 -13.00 31.28 13.97
N ALA A 366 -13.85 30.26 13.80
CA ALA A 366 -13.86 29.32 12.70
C ALA A 366 -13.65 29.99 11.34
N LEU A 367 -12.42 29.95 10.85
CA LEU A 367 -12.18 29.90 9.41
C LEU A 367 -12.27 28.43 8.99
N SER A 368 -13.52 27.97 8.79
CA SER A 368 -13.78 26.80 7.99
C SER A 368 -13.24 27.07 6.58
N MET A 369 -12.02 26.62 6.30
CA MET A 369 -11.62 26.37 4.92
C MET A 369 -12.59 25.32 4.40
N GLU A 370 -13.51 25.77 3.54
CA GLU A 370 -14.50 24.99 2.82
C GLU A 370 -13.87 23.68 2.33
N TYR A 371 -14.18 22.61 3.06
CA TYR A 371 -13.83 21.25 2.67
C TYR A 371 -14.93 20.72 1.75
N ASP A 372 -15.11 21.40 0.62
CA ASP A 372 -16.04 21.00 -0.44
C ASP A 372 -15.38 20.03 -1.46
N GLU A 373 -14.28 19.39 -1.06
CA GLU A 373 -13.70 18.20 -1.73
C GLU A 373 -14.34 16.88 -1.22
N LYS A 374 -15.19 16.91 -0.18
CA LYS A 374 -15.74 15.69 0.44
C LYS A 374 -16.71 14.91 -0.45
N GLU A 375 -17.43 15.56 -1.37
CA GLU A 375 -18.37 14.88 -2.26
C GLU A 375 -17.66 14.20 -3.44
N PHE A 376 -16.64 14.83 -4.03
CA PHE A 376 -15.92 14.27 -5.18
C PHE A 376 -14.86 13.22 -4.79
N GLU A 377 -14.21 13.36 -3.61
CA GLU A 377 -13.26 12.36 -3.09
C GLU A 377 -13.93 11.14 -2.42
N ARG A 378 -15.21 11.23 -2.01
CA ARG A 378 -16.00 10.03 -1.68
C ARG A 378 -16.15 9.12 -2.90
N PHE A 379 -16.18 9.70 -4.10
CA PHE A 379 -16.39 8.97 -5.36
C PHE A 379 -15.18 8.15 -5.81
N LYS A 380 -13.96 8.70 -5.71
CA LYS A 380 -12.71 7.97 -6.03
C LYS A 380 -12.30 6.91 -5.00
N ASN A 381 -12.82 7.01 -3.77
CA ASN A 381 -12.43 6.14 -2.65
C ASN A 381 -13.51 5.10 -2.29
N MET A 382 -14.55 4.93 -3.12
CA MET A 382 -15.40 3.74 -3.00
C MET A 382 -14.60 2.48 -3.38
N PRO A 383 -14.77 1.37 -2.63
CA PRO A 383 -14.03 0.12 -2.82
C PRO A 383 -14.62 -0.66 -3.98
N PHE A 384 -14.62 -0.09 -5.18
CA PHE A 384 -14.80 -0.90 -6.38
C PHE A 384 -13.62 -1.85 -6.48
N ILE A 385 -13.92 -3.09 -6.84
CA ILE A 385 -13.06 -4.24 -6.58
C ILE A 385 -11.80 -4.11 -7.45
N ARG A 386 -10.77 -3.45 -6.95
CA ARG A 386 -9.38 -3.61 -7.40
C ARG A 386 -8.71 -4.52 -6.40
N LEU A 387 -8.66 -5.84 -6.61
CA LEU A 387 -8.07 -6.76 -5.63
C LEU A 387 -6.78 -6.20 -5.00
#